data_AF-A0A1C6EUH5-F1
#
_entry.id   AF-A0A1C6EUH5-F1
#
_cell.length_a   1.000
_cell.length_b   1.000
_cell.length_c   1.000
_cell.angle_alpha   90.00
_cell.angle_beta   90.00
_cell.angle_gamma   90.00
#
_symmetry.space_group_name_H-M   'P 1'
#
loop_
_entity.id
_entity.type
_entity.pdbx_description
1 polymer ?
#
loop_
_entity_poly.entity_id
_entity_poly.type
_entity_poly.pdbx_seq_one_letter_code
_entity_poly.pdbx_strand_id
1 'polypeptide(L)'
;MNQRRRAFCEAYLASGNATEAAREAGYSPQSARSQGQRLLTFADVQEYLAARNQEISAASTAQVEEIRQFWTATMRDQGAKTGDRLKASELLAKTYGAFLDRVEVDAEVKTRELMAEMTEEELRALAQLGGEW
;
A
#
# COMPACT_ATOMS: atom_id res chain seq x y z
N MET A 1 -4.32 26.40 5.27
CA MET A 1 -4.38 26.80 3.84
C MET A 1 -5.67 27.57 3.55
N ASN A 2 -5.64 28.59 2.70
CA ASN A 2 -6.83 29.39 2.33
C ASN A 2 -7.61 28.78 1.14
N GLN A 3 -8.83 29.27 0.88
CA GLN A 3 -9.71 28.72 -0.16
C GLN A 3 -9.11 28.78 -1.57
N ARG A 4 -8.42 29.88 -1.92
CA ARG A 4 -7.79 30.02 -3.24
C ARG A 4 -6.62 29.09 -3.47
N ARG A 5 -5.77 28.89 -2.45
CA ARG A 5 -4.68 27.91 -2.51
C ARG A 5 -5.21 26.49 -2.62
N ARG A 6 -6.30 26.17 -1.91
CA ARG A 6 -6.97 24.87 -2.07
C ARG A 6 -7.49 24.67 -3.50
N ALA A 7 -8.20 25.66 -4.06
CA ALA A 7 -8.67 25.60 -5.44
C ALA A 7 -7.51 25.43 -6.44
N PHE A 8 -6.39 26.12 -6.21
CA PHE A 8 -5.17 25.94 -7.00
C PHE A 8 -4.65 24.50 -6.92
N CYS A 9 -4.59 23.91 -5.72
CA CYS A 9 -4.11 22.54 -5.55
C CYS A 9 -4.99 21.54 -6.30
N GLU A 10 -6.31 21.63 -6.18
CA GLU A 10 -7.24 20.71 -6.87
C GLU A 10 -7.12 20.84 -8.41
N ALA A 11 -7.08 22.06 -8.93
CA ALA A 11 -6.89 22.29 -10.36
C ALA A 11 -5.50 21.82 -10.86
N TYR A 12 -4.47 21.93 -10.02
CA TYR A 12 -3.13 21.45 -10.32
C TYR A 12 -3.04 19.92 -10.32
N LEU A 13 -3.70 19.24 -9.37
CA LEU A 13 -3.80 17.77 -9.34
C LEU A 13 -4.49 17.23 -10.59
N ALA A 14 -5.49 17.93 -11.11
CA ALA A 14 -6.21 17.54 -12.32
C ALA A 14 -5.42 17.79 -13.62
N SER A 15 -4.73 18.92 -13.73
CA SER A 15 -4.12 19.38 -15.00
C SER A 15 -2.60 19.20 -15.10
N GLY A 16 -1.90 19.08 -13.97
CA GLY A 16 -0.44 19.13 -13.90
C GLY A 16 0.17 20.49 -14.31
N ASN A 17 -0.65 21.51 -14.61
CA ASN A 17 -0.20 22.79 -15.13
C ASN A 17 -0.44 23.92 -14.12
N ALA A 18 0.65 24.46 -13.57
CA ALA A 18 0.59 25.50 -12.54
C ALA A 18 -0.02 26.82 -13.04
N THR A 19 0.13 27.15 -14.33
CA THR A 19 -0.41 28.39 -14.89
C THR A 19 -1.93 28.28 -15.04
N GLU A 20 -2.41 27.17 -15.59
CA GLU A 20 -3.85 26.92 -15.74
C GLU A 20 -4.53 26.76 -14.37
N ALA A 21 -3.91 26.03 -13.45
CA ALA A 21 -4.42 25.88 -12.09
C ALA A 21 -4.55 27.22 -11.36
N ALA A 22 -3.60 28.14 -11.55
CA ALA A 22 -3.69 29.49 -10.98
C ALA A 22 -4.82 30.30 -11.62
N ARG A 23 -5.03 30.19 -12.93
CA ARG A 23 -6.14 30.85 -13.63
C ARG A 23 -7.49 30.35 -13.10
N GLU A 24 -7.63 29.04 -12.97
CA GLU A 24 -8.86 28.40 -12.47
C GLU A 24 -9.13 28.71 -10.99
N ALA A 25 -8.07 28.83 -10.18
CA ALA A 25 -8.16 29.27 -8.79
C ALA A 25 -8.42 30.78 -8.60
N GLY A 26 -8.70 31.52 -9.68
CA GLY A 26 -9.07 32.93 -9.65
C GLY A 26 -7.91 33.91 -9.52
N TYR A 27 -6.67 33.50 -9.85
CA TYR A 27 -5.54 34.44 -9.99
C TYR A 27 -5.61 35.21 -11.31
N SER A 28 -5.13 36.46 -11.29
CA SER A 28 -5.14 37.31 -12.48
C SER A 28 -4.40 36.61 -13.63
N PRO A 29 -4.98 36.52 -14.84
CA PRO A 29 -4.36 35.85 -15.98
C PRO A 29 -2.96 36.36 -16.30
N GLN A 30 -2.75 37.68 -16.13
CA GLN A 30 -1.46 38.34 -16.38
C GLN A 30 -0.36 37.86 -15.41
N SER A 31 -0.76 37.43 -14.21
CA SER A 31 0.15 36.95 -13.15
C SER A 31 0.12 35.45 -12.93
N ALA A 32 -0.76 34.72 -13.62
CA ALA A 32 -1.05 33.31 -13.33
C ALA A 32 0.19 32.42 -13.43
N ARG A 33 1.07 32.70 -14.40
CA ARG A 33 2.33 31.96 -14.58
C ARG A 33 3.27 32.11 -13.40
N SER A 34 3.56 33.36 -12.99
CA SER A 34 4.49 33.63 -11.89
C SER A 34 3.90 33.22 -10.54
N GLN A 35 2.60 33.47 -10.34
CA GLN A 35 1.89 33.06 -9.13
C GLN A 35 1.79 31.54 -9.01
N GLY A 36 1.50 30.82 -10.10
CA GLY A 36 1.45 29.36 -10.12
C GLY A 36 2.78 28.73 -9.69
N GLN A 37 3.90 29.21 -10.25
CA GLN A 37 5.22 28.73 -9.83
C GLN A 37 5.52 29.05 -8.37
N ARG A 38 5.18 30.26 -7.91
CA ARG A 38 5.36 30.65 -6.51
C ARG A 38 4.48 29.84 -5.56
N LEU A 39 3.26 29.49 -5.96
CA LEU A 39 2.35 28.71 -5.13
C LEU A 39 2.92 27.32 -4.80
N LEU A 40 3.61 26.70 -5.76
CA LEU A 40 4.26 25.40 -5.58
C LEU A 40 5.45 25.41 -4.61
N THR A 41 5.99 26.59 -4.24
CA THR A 41 7.08 26.69 -3.27
C THR A 41 6.60 26.86 -1.83
N PHE A 42 5.30 27.08 -1.61
CA PHE A 42 4.77 27.20 -0.26
C PHE A 42 4.61 25.82 0.40
N ALA A 43 5.11 25.70 1.63
CA ALA A 43 5.06 24.44 2.39
C ALA A 43 3.64 23.90 2.55
N ASP A 44 2.64 24.77 2.82
CA ASP A 44 1.24 24.35 2.98
C ASP A 44 0.62 23.80 1.69
N VAL A 45 1.07 24.28 0.53
CA VAL A 45 0.66 23.77 -0.78
C VAL A 45 1.33 22.43 -1.08
N GLN A 46 2.64 22.32 -0.81
CA GLN A 46 3.39 21.07 -1.02
C GLN A 46 2.86 19.93 -0.15
N GLU A 47 2.61 20.21 1.13
CA GLU A 47 2.04 19.24 2.07
C GLU A 47 0.67 18.75 1.61
N TYR A 48 -0.19 19.67 1.16
CA TYR A 48 -1.52 19.31 0.66
C TYR A 48 -1.44 18.46 -0.61
N LEU A 49 -0.61 18.85 -1.59
CA LEU A 49 -0.43 18.08 -2.82
C LEU A 49 0.15 16.69 -2.53
N ALA A 50 1.08 16.57 -1.60
CA ALA A 50 1.65 15.28 -1.20
C ALA A 50 0.59 14.37 -0.57
N ALA A 51 -0.18 14.88 0.40
CA ALA A 51 -1.26 14.13 1.04
C ALA A 51 -2.30 13.66 0.01
N ARG A 52 -2.74 14.54 -0.89
CA ARG A 52 -3.71 14.20 -1.93
C ARG A 52 -3.17 13.22 -2.95
N ASN A 53 -1.92 13.36 -3.38
CA ASN A 53 -1.28 12.38 -4.26
C ASN A 53 -1.15 11.02 -3.59
N GLN A 54 -0.87 10.96 -2.29
CA GLN A 54 -0.84 9.71 -1.54
C GLN A 54 -2.25 9.08 -1.48
N GLU A 55 -3.29 9.87 -1.24
CA GLU A 55 -4.69 9.40 -1.27
C GLU A 55 -5.09 8.89 -2.66
N ILE A 56 -4.77 9.63 -3.73
CA ILE A 56 -5.03 9.23 -5.11
C ILE A 56 -4.24 7.97 -5.46
N SER A 57 -2.98 7.88 -5.06
CA SER A 57 -2.13 6.70 -5.29
C SER A 57 -2.66 5.49 -4.54
N ALA A 58 -3.08 5.66 -3.28
CA ALA A 58 -3.70 4.60 -2.48
C ALA A 58 -5.04 4.14 -3.07
N ALA A 59 -5.84 5.07 -3.60
CA ALA A 59 -7.11 4.77 -4.27
C ALA A 59 -6.92 4.13 -5.66
N SER A 60 -5.84 4.46 -6.37
CA SER A 60 -5.49 3.89 -7.67
C SER A 60 -4.69 2.59 -7.55
N THR A 61 -4.21 2.24 -6.36
CA THR A 61 -3.51 0.99 -6.08
C THR A 61 -4.53 -0.01 -5.55
N ALA A 62 -4.74 -1.10 -6.29
CA ALA A 62 -5.62 -2.16 -5.84
C ALA A 62 -5.12 -2.73 -4.51
N GLN A 63 -5.97 -2.67 -3.48
CA GLN A 63 -5.66 -3.26 -2.17
C GLN A 63 -5.74 -4.78 -2.27
N VAL A 64 -5.09 -5.51 -1.35
CA VAL A 64 -5.11 -6.99 -1.33
C VAL A 64 -6.53 -7.54 -1.34
N GLU A 65 -7.45 -6.88 -0.64
CA GLU A 65 -8.87 -7.25 -0.62
C GLU A 65 -9.55 -7.04 -1.97
N GLU A 66 -9.26 -5.94 -2.67
CA GLU A 66 -9.79 -5.67 -4.01
C GLU A 66 -9.27 -6.69 -5.03
N ILE A 67 -7.99 -7.05 -4.94
CA ILE A 67 -7.38 -8.11 -5.77
C ILE A 67 -8.08 -9.46 -5.53
N ARG A 68 -8.36 -9.81 -4.26
CA ARG A 68 -9.09 -11.04 -3.91
C ARG A 68 -10.52 -11.03 -4.43
N GLN A 69 -11.21 -9.90 -4.32
CA GLN A 69 -12.57 -9.74 -4.85
C GLN A 69 -12.58 -9.88 -6.38
N PHE A 70 -11.63 -9.26 -7.07
CA PHE A 70 -11.46 -9.37 -8.51
C PHE A 70 -11.26 -10.84 -8.93
N TRP A 71 -10.28 -11.55 -8.36
CA TRP A 71 -10.06 -12.96 -8.69
C TRP A 71 -11.27 -13.84 -8.35
N THR A 72 -11.97 -13.56 -7.24
CA THR A 72 -13.18 -14.30 -6.86
C THR A 72 -14.30 -14.11 -7.88
N ALA A 73 -14.50 -12.88 -8.34
CA ALA A 73 -15.47 -12.56 -9.38
C ALA A 73 -15.10 -13.23 -10.70
N THR A 74 -13.84 -13.11 -11.15
CA THR A 74 -13.35 -13.73 -12.39
C THR A 74 -13.48 -15.25 -12.37
N MET A 75 -13.14 -15.92 -11.27
CA MET A 75 -13.28 -17.38 -11.13
C MET A 75 -14.75 -17.84 -11.29
N ARG A 76 -15.70 -17.07 -10.76
CA ARG A 76 -17.13 -17.39 -10.72
C ARG A 76 -17.88 -16.98 -11.99
N ASP A 77 -17.33 -16.07 -12.78
CA ASP A 77 -17.93 -15.64 -14.04
C ASP A 77 -17.96 -16.78 -15.07
N GLN A 78 -19.16 -17.24 -15.42
CA GLN A 78 -19.35 -18.32 -16.38
C GLN A 78 -19.17 -17.87 -17.84
N GLY A 79 -19.22 -16.55 -18.11
CA GLY A 79 -18.97 -15.96 -19.42
C GLY A 79 -17.49 -15.71 -19.72
N ALA A 80 -16.63 -15.71 -18.70
CA ALA A 80 -15.19 -15.56 -18.84
C ALA A 80 -14.55 -16.81 -19.46
N LYS A 81 -13.41 -16.64 -20.15
CA LYS A 81 -12.65 -17.76 -20.70
C LYS A 81 -12.20 -18.70 -19.57
N THR A 82 -12.33 -20.00 -19.78
CA THR A 82 -11.94 -21.01 -18.79
C THR A 82 -10.50 -20.83 -18.29
N GLY A 83 -9.57 -20.42 -19.17
CA GLY A 83 -8.18 -20.15 -18.77
C GLY A 83 -8.04 -19.02 -17.74
N ASP A 84 -8.78 -17.92 -17.92
CA ASP A 84 -8.74 -16.77 -17.00
C ASP A 84 -9.34 -17.15 -15.63
N ARG A 85 -10.41 -17.95 -15.67
CA ARG A 85 -11.06 -18.48 -14.46
C ARG A 85 -10.13 -19.41 -13.69
N LEU A 86 -9.47 -20.34 -14.38
CA LEU A 86 -8.48 -21.24 -13.77
C LEU A 86 -7.30 -20.46 -13.18
N LYS A 87 -6.85 -19.41 -13.87
CA LYS A 87 -5.76 -18.57 -13.35
C LYS A 87 -6.15 -17.82 -12.09
N ALA A 88 -7.36 -17.27 -12.05
CA ALA A 88 -7.90 -16.62 -10.86
C ALA A 88 -8.02 -17.60 -9.68
N SER A 89 -8.49 -18.83 -9.93
CA SER A 89 -8.53 -19.91 -8.92
C SER A 89 -7.15 -20.25 -8.37
N GLU A 90 -6.15 -20.40 -9.25
CA GLU A 90 -4.76 -20.71 -8.87
C GLU A 90 -4.17 -19.60 -8.00
N LEU A 91 -4.36 -18.33 -8.40
CA LEU A 91 -3.85 -17.18 -7.65
C LEU A 91 -4.51 -17.09 -6.26
N LEU A 92 -5.83 -17.30 -6.16
CA LEU A 92 -6.51 -17.38 -4.86
C LEU A 92 -5.96 -18.52 -3.99
N ALA A 93 -5.83 -19.72 -4.54
CA ALA A 93 -5.29 -20.87 -3.81
C ALA A 93 -3.85 -20.64 -3.32
N LYS A 94 -3.01 -19.95 -4.10
CA LYS A 94 -1.67 -19.51 -3.66
C LYS A 94 -1.72 -18.57 -2.45
N THR A 95 -2.68 -17.64 -2.39
CA THR A 95 -2.81 -16.76 -1.21
C THR A 95 -3.19 -17.50 0.07
N TYR A 96 -3.80 -18.68 -0.04
CA TYR A 96 -4.13 -19.55 1.09
C TYR A 96 -3.03 -20.57 1.40
N GLY A 97 -1.88 -20.50 0.71
CA GLY A 97 -0.79 -21.46 0.89
C GLY A 97 -1.11 -22.87 0.40
N ALA A 98 -2.15 -23.04 -0.44
CA ALA A 98 -2.64 -24.36 -0.87
C ALA A 98 -1.64 -25.15 -1.74
N PHE A 99 -0.58 -24.49 -2.21
CA PHE A 99 0.49 -25.10 -3.02
C PHE A 99 1.85 -25.10 -2.32
N LEU A 100 1.88 -24.85 -1.00
CA LEU A 100 3.12 -24.97 -0.25
C LEU A 100 3.40 -26.47 -0.03
N ASP A 101 4.34 -27.00 -0.80
CA ASP A 101 4.95 -28.29 -0.50
C ASP A 101 5.84 -28.12 0.74
N ARG A 102 5.42 -28.74 1.85
CA ARG A 102 6.13 -28.93 3.12
C ARG A 102 7.20 -27.87 3.44
N VAL A 103 6.86 -26.94 4.32
CA VAL A 103 7.87 -26.08 4.98
C VAL A 103 8.67 -26.97 5.94
N GLU A 104 9.88 -27.37 5.54
CA GLU A 104 10.86 -27.90 6.49
C GLU A 104 11.29 -26.75 7.40
N VAL A 105 10.62 -26.61 8.54
CA VAL A 105 11.13 -25.83 9.65
C VAL A 105 12.22 -26.67 10.26
N ASP A 106 13.47 -26.30 10.03
CA ASP A 106 14.59 -26.86 10.78
C ASP A 106 14.43 -26.42 12.25
N ALA A 107 13.76 -27.27 13.02
CA ALA A 107 13.48 -27.02 14.42
C ALA A 107 14.79 -26.83 15.20
N GLU A 108 15.89 -27.48 14.82
CA GLU A 108 17.17 -27.32 15.52
C GLU A 108 17.72 -25.90 15.38
N VAL A 109 17.65 -25.31 14.18
CA VAL A 109 18.11 -23.93 13.95
C VAL A 109 17.29 -22.94 14.78
N LYS A 110 15.96 -23.07 14.75
CA LYS A 110 15.07 -22.14 15.46
C LYS A 110 15.18 -22.29 16.98
N THR A 111 15.33 -23.51 17.47
CA THR A 111 15.54 -23.78 18.90
C THR A 111 16.89 -23.22 19.34
N ARG A 112 17.94 -23.34 18.53
CA ARG A 112 19.26 -22.79 18.84
C ARG A 112 19.27 -21.26 18.87
N GLU A 113 18.58 -20.59 17.95
CA GLU A 113 18.42 -19.14 17.94
C GLU A 113 17.66 -18.65 19.17
N LEU A 114 16.51 -19.26 19.48
CA LEU A 114 15.73 -18.93 20.67
C LEU A 114 16.52 -19.14 21.97
N MET A 115 17.25 -20.26 22.08
CA MET A 115 18.05 -20.57 23.27
C MET A 115 19.29 -19.67 23.40
N ALA A 116 19.79 -19.09 22.31
CA ALA A 116 20.90 -18.13 22.34
C ALA A 116 20.50 -16.75 22.88
N GLU A 117 19.20 -16.41 22.80
CA GLU A 117 18.65 -15.16 23.30
C GLU A 117 18.14 -15.25 24.75
N MET A 118 18.08 -16.46 25.32
CA MET A 118 17.64 -16.72 26.70
C MET A 118 18.78 -16.56 27.71
N THR A 119 18.44 -16.14 28.92
CA THR A 119 19.39 -16.05 30.04
C THR A 119 19.70 -17.43 30.63
N GLU A 120 20.84 -17.57 31.31
CA GLU A 120 21.23 -18.85 31.95
C GLU A 120 20.18 -19.36 32.95
N GLU A 121 19.45 -18.47 33.62
CA GLU A 121 18.39 -18.83 34.57
C GLU A 121 17.17 -19.42 33.86
N GLU A 122 16.78 -18.84 32.72
CA GLU A 122 15.65 -19.33 31.91
C GLU A 122 16.00 -20.67 31.22
N LEU A 123 17.25 -20.84 30.77
CA LEU A 123 17.75 -22.10 30.23
C LEU A 123 17.73 -23.23 31.27
N ARG A 124 18.09 -22.93 32.52
CA ARG A 124 18.01 -23.90 33.63
C ARG A 124 16.57 -24.26 34.00
N ALA A 125 15.65 -23.30 33.96
CA ALA A 125 14.23 -23.55 34.21
C ALA A 125 13.62 -24.49 33.15
N LEU A 126 13.96 -24.29 31.86
CA LEU A 126 13.55 -25.19 30.78
C LEU A 126 14.10 -26.62 30.96
N ALA A 127 15.35 -26.77 31.38
CA ALA A 127 15.95 -28.08 31.62
C ALA A 127 15.26 -28.87 32.75
N GLN A 128 14.64 -28.19 33.72
CA GLN A 128 13.91 -28.81 34.82
C GLN A 128 12.50 -29.26 34.42
N LEU A 129 11.88 -28.59 33.44
CA LEU A 129 10.55 -28.95 32.91
C LEU A 129 10.56 -30.24 32.06
N GLY A 130 11.70 -30.60 31.47
CA GLY A 130 11.83 -31.78 30.59
C GLY A 130 11.90 -33.14 31.32
N GLY A 131 11.80 -33.17 32.64
CA GLY A 131 11.96 -34.37 33.48
C GLY A 131 10.67 -35.07 33.89
N GLU A 132 9.49 -34.52 33.55
CA GLU A 132 8.20 -35.12 33.87
C GLU A 132 7.46 -35.49 32.58
N TRP A 133 7.53 -36.78 32.23
CA TRP A 133 6.58 -37.44 31.34
C TRP A 133 5.93 -38.60 32.09
#